data_AF-H2UBY9-F1
#
_entry.id   AF-H2UBY9-F1
#
_cell.length_a   1.000
_cell.length_b   1.000
_cell.length_c   1.000
_cell.angle_alpha   90.00
_cell.angle_beta   90.00
_cell.angle_gamma   90.00
#
_symmetry.space_group_name_H-M   'P 1'
#
loop_
_entity.id
_entity.type
_entity.pdbx_description
1 polymer ?
#
loop_
_entity_poly.entity_id
_entity_poly.type
_entity_poly.pdbx_seq_one_letter_code
_entity_poly.pdbx_strand_id
1 'polypeptide(L)'
;PLPSPSPLCKANTSFSLALFRKLSDNDTTANIFYSPFSISSALAMVLLGARGNTAAQMSEDDVHVSFSQLLNELHKENAPYALSVANRLYGEQSYQFVEDFLGSTKKHYRAELESVDFRAAAETSRSNINSWVEKQTEGKIKDLLGSDDVTGDTRLVLVNAIYFKGNWNEQFKENATRDATFHISKNSSKPVKMMNQTSKFPFVFISEANCQVLQLPYVGKELSMLIFLPNQIEDSTTGLEKLEKLLTYDNFMEWTRPETMKEVEVQVGLPRFKMEEKCNMKNILVSMGMVDAFNEAASDFSGISPANDLFLSDVVHKAFVEVNEEGTEASAATGAVFKFRCARRTETFVADHPFLFFIRHNPSRNILFAGRYCSPE
;
A
#
# COMPACT_ATOMS: atom_id res chain seq x y z
N PRO A 1 15.42 18.19 -13.46
CA PRO A 1 13.99 17.86 -13.70
C PRO A 1 13.75 16.35 -13.54
N LEU A 2 12.79 15.96 -12.71
CA LEU A 2 12.33 14.55 -12.70
C LEU A 2 11.56 14.26 -14.01
N PRO A 3 11.61 13.03 -14.54
CA PRO A 3 10.80 12.64 -15.70
C PRO A 3 9.31 12.77 -15.39
N SER A 4 8.48 13.02 -16.40
CA SER A 4 7.01 13.04 -16.29
C SER A 4 6.49 11.71 -15.71
N PRO A 5 5.31 11.69 -15.04
CA PRO A 5 4.78 10.45 -14.49
C PRO A 5 4.51 9.47 -15.64
N SER A 6 4.88 8.20 -15.47
CA SER A 6 4.52 7.18 -16.46
C SER A 6 3.00 6.95 -16.49
N PRO A 7 2.44 6.45 -17.61
CA PRO A 7 1.04 6.03 -17.65
C PRO A 7 0.68 5.07 -16.51
N LEU A 8 1.57 4.12 -16.20
CA LEU A 8 1.44 3.22 -15.06
C LEU A 8 1.34 3.97 -13.71
N CYS A 9 2.18 4.98 -13.47
CA CYS A 9 2.09 5.80 -12.26
C CYS A 9 0.73 6.51 -12.16
N LYS A 10 0.21 7.04 -13.28
CA LYS A 10 -1.12 7.66 -13.30
C LYS A 10 -2.23 6.65 -13.01
N ALA A 11 -2.21 5.50 -13.66
CA ALA A 11 -3.19 4.43 -13.46
C ALA A 11 -3.18 3.91 -12.01
N ASN A 12 -2.01 3.54 -11.48
CA ASN A 12 -1.85 3.00 -10.12
C ASN A 12 -2.25 4.03 -9.03
N THR A 13 -1.87 5.30 -9.15
CA THR A 13 -2.31 6.34 -8.20
C THR A 13 -3.82 6.60 -8.33
N SER A 14 -4.39 6.60 -9.54
CA SER A 14 -5.84 6.81 -9.73
C SER A 14 -6.65 5.65 -9.16
N PHE A 15 -6.20 4.40 -9.38
CA PHE A 15 -6.74 3.20 -8.77
C PHE A 15 -6.65 3.26 -7.24
N SER A 16 -5.49 3.64 -6.68
CA SER A 16 -5.32 3.83 -5.23
C SER A 16 -6.36 4.78 -4.66
N LEU A 17 -6.55 5.95 -5.26
CA LEU A 17 -7.49 6.95 -4.74
C LEU A 17 -8.96 6.53 -4.89
N ALA A 18 -9.29 5.74 -5.91
CA ALA A 18 -10.61 5.13 -6.05
C ALA A 18 -10.85 4.02 -5.01
N LEU A 19 -9.88 3.12 -4.83
CA LEU A 19 -9.90 2.05 -3.84
C LEU A 19 -9.96 2.60 -2.41
N PHE A 20 -9.20 3.65 -2.10
CA PHE A 20 -9.25 4.34 -0.81
C PHE A 20 -10.67 4.78 -0.46
N ARG A 21 -11.38 5.43 -1.39
CA ARG A 21 -12.77 5.86 -1.18
C ARG A 21 -13.69 4.66 -0.95
N LYS A 22 -13.53 3.57 -1.72
CA LYS A 22 -14.29 2.33 -1.51
C LYS A 22 -14.04 1.64 -0.17
N LEU A 23 -12.82 1.70 0.36
CA LEU A 23 -12.51 1.22 1.70
C LEU A 23 -13.11 2.13 2.78
N SER A 24 -13.16 3.45 2.54
CA SER A 24 -13.81 4.44 3.42
C SER A 24 -15.34 4.39 3.41
N ASP A 25 -15.99 3.85 2.37
CA ASP A 25 -17.47 3.81 2.24
C ASP A 25 -18.16 3.11 3.44
N ASN A 26 -17.48 2.15 4.09
CA ASN A 26 -18.01 1.38 5.22
C ASN A 26 -17.79 2.06 6.58
N ASP A 27 -16.62 2.66 6.79
CA ASP A 27 -16.23 3.34 8.04
C ASP A 27 -15.21 4.44 7.72
N THR A 28 -15.57 5.70 7.98
CA THR A 28 -14.70 6.87 7.78
C THR A 28 -13.78 7.15 8.98
N THR A 29 -13.96 6.41 10.08
CA THR A 29 -13.22 6.53 11.33
C THR A 29 -12.24 5.39 11.57
N ALA A 30 -12.38 4.27 10.86
CA ALA A 30 -11.43 3.16 10.90
C ALA A 30 -10.05 3.53 10.34
N ASN A 31 -9.03 2.83 10.82
CA ASN A 31 -7.74 2.74 10.15
C ASN A 31 -7.92 2.09 8.76
N ILE A 32 -7.09 2.48 7.79
CA ILE A 32 -7.02 1.84 6.48
C ILE A 32 -5.54 1.69 6.14
N PHE A 33 -5.12 0.52 5.66
CA PHE A 33 -3.78 0.33 5.11
C PHE A 33 -3.79 -0.73 4.00
N TYR A 34 -3.19 -0.42 2.85
CA TYR A 34 -3.10 -1.34 1.72
C TYR A 34 -1.97 -0.93 0.76
N SER A 35 -1.61 -1.83 -0.15
CA SER A 35 -0.68 -1.54 -1.25
C SER A 35 -1.41 -1.47 -2.59
N PRO A 36 -1.65 -0.27 -3.16
CA PRO A 36 -2.22 -0.16 -4.50
C PRO A 36 -1.32 -0.78 -5.56
N PHE A 37 0.01 -0.62 -5.43
CA PHE A 37 0.99 -1.24 -6.31
C PHE A 37 0.88 -2.76 -6.29
N SER A 38 0.84 -3.39 -5.11
CA SER A 38 0.78 -4.84 -5.00
C SER A 38 -0.52 -5.36 -5.62
N ILE A 39 -1.67 -4.81 -5.22
CA ILE A 39 -2.99 -5.18 -5.74
C ILE A 39 -3.03 -5.02 -7.28
N SER A 40 -2.62 -3.87 -7.81
CA SER A 40 -2.65 -3.61 -9.24
C SER A 40 -1.73 -4.55 -10.02
N SER A 41 -0.52 -4.81 -9.50
CA SER A 41 0.41 -5.76 -10.13
C SER A 41 -0.16 -7.19 -10.15
N ALA A 42 -0.85 -7.59 -9.09
CA ALA A 42 -1.43 -8.91 -8.92
C ALA A 42 -2.68 -9.12 -9.79
N LEU A 43 -3.55 -8.10 -9.90
CA LEU A 43 -4.66 -8.10 -10.87
C LEU A 43 -4.13 -8.09 -12.31
N ALA A 44 -3.02 -7.40 -12.59
CA ALA A 44 -2.37 -7.47 -13.89
C ALA A 44 -1.75 -8.84 -14.22
N MET A 45 -1.47 -9.70 -13.22
CA MET A 45 -1.14 -11.11 -13.48
C MET A 45 -2.37 -11.89 -13.96
N VAL A 46 -3.54 -11.65 -13.37
CA VAL A 46 -4.80 -12.27 -13.78
C VAL A 46 -5.22 -11.83 -15.18
N LEU A 47 -4.99 -10.54 -15.52
CA LEU A 47 -5.24 -9.97 -16.84
C LEU A 47 -4.51 -10.71 -17.98
N LEU A 48 -3.30 -11.26 -17.75
CA LEU A 48 -2.57 -12.03 -18.77
C LEU A 48 -3.39 -13.17 -19.38
N GLY A 49 -4.27 -13.78 -18.59
CA GLY A 49 -5.12 -14.90 -19.00
C GLY A 49 -6.60 -14.53 -19.20
N ALA A 50 -7.01 -13.32 -18.86
CA ALA A 50 -8.35 -12.80 -19.13
C ALA A 50 -8.53 -12.50 -20.63
N ARG A 51 -9.74 -12.70 -21.17
CA ARG A 51 -10.10 -12.33 -22.54
C ARG A 51 -11.47 -11.64 -22.56
N GLY A 52 -11.93 -11.24 -23.75
CA GLY A 52 -13.25 -10.65 -23.97
C GLY A 52 -13.57 -9.47 -23.04
N ASN A 53 -14.81 -9.47 -22.54
CA ASN A 53 -15.31 -8.43 -21.62
C ASN A 53 -14.65 -8.48 -20.24
N THR A 54 -14.21 -9.67 -19.79
CA THR A 54 -13.48 -9.84 -18.53
C THR A 54 -12.16 -9.07 -18.56
N ALA A 55 -11.40 -9.16 -19.66
CA ALA A 55 -10.17 -8.36 -19.82
C ALA A 55 -10.47 -6.85 -19.88
N ALA A 56 -11.47 -6.44 -20.66
CA ALA A 56 -11.83 -5.03 -20.83
C ALA A 56 -12.28 -4.34 -19.52
N GLN A 57 -12.98 -5.07 -18.63
CA GLN A 57 -13.33 -4.57 -17.29
C GLN A 57 -12.12 -4.42 -16.35
N MET A 58 -11.02 -5.14 -16.62
CA MET A 58 -9.80 -5.10 -15.80
C MET A 58 -8.80 -4.04 -16.27
N SER A 59 -8.61 -3.88 -17.57
CA SER A 59 -7.77 -2.82 -18.15
C SER A 59 -8.02 -2.62 -19.65
N GLU A 60 -7.82 -1.39 -20.12
CA GLU A 60 -7.82 -1.03 -21.55
C GLU A 60 -6.41 -1.03 -22.16
N ASP A 61 -5.34 -1.09 -21.33
CA ASP A 61 -3.94 -0.91 -21.74
C ASP A 61 -3.07 -2.18 -21.52
N ASP A 62 -2.01 -2.36 -22.32
CA ASP A 62 -0.92 -3.31 -21.99
C ASP A 62 -0.03 -2.75 -20.87
N VAL A 63 -0.27 -3.26 -19.66
CA VAL A 63 0.44 -2.87 -18.44
C VAL A 63 1.64 -3.77 -18.11
N HIS A 64 1.81 -4.92 -18.77
CA HIS A 64 2.67 -6.00 -18.29
C HIS A 64 4.17 -5.68 -18.38
N VAL A 65 4.58 -4.98 -19.44
CA VAL A 65 5.97 -4.49 -19.59
C VAL A 65 6.29 -3.45 -18.53
N SER A 66 5.36 -2.51 -18.30
CA SER A 66 5.52 -1.42 -17.32
C SER A 66 5.60 -1.94 -15.88
N PHE A 67 4.74 -2.90 -15.51
CA PHE A 67 4.82 -3.55 -14.19
C PHE A 67 6.13 -4.35 -14.02
N SER A 68 6.56 -5.07 -15.06
CA SER A 68 7.82 -5.83 -15.01
C SER A 68 9.04 -4.91 -14.82
N GLN A 69 9.07 -3.77 -15.50
CA GLN A 69 10.10 -2.74 -15.28
C GLN A 69 10.09 -2.22 -13.84
N LEU A 70 8.92 -1.83 -13.31
CA LEU A 70 8.78 -1.33 -11.94
C LEU A 70 9.16 -2.40 -10.89
N LEU A 71 8.75 -3.65 -11.08
CA LEU A 71 9.14 -4.77 -10.21
C LEU A 71 10.65 -5.04 -10.23
N ASN A 72 11.31 -4.88 -11.38
CA ASN A 72 12.76 -4.99 -11.47
C ASN A 72 13.48 -3.78 -10.83
N GLU A 73 12.89 -2.58 -10.87
CA GLU A 73 13.43 -1.40 -10.18
C GLU A 73 13.35 -1.50 -8.65
N LEU A 74 12.26 -2.08 -8.12
CA LEU A 74 12.00 -2.22 -6.68
C LEU A 74 12.75 -3.42 -6.06
N HIS A 75 13.05 -4.46 -6.84
CA HIS A 75 13.81 -5.64 -6.39
C HIS A 75 15.28 -5.62 -6.84
N LYS A 76 15.93 -4.45 -6.84
CA LYS A 76 17.39 -4.34 -7.04
C LYS A 76 18.12 -4.94 -5.82
N GLU A 77 19.13 -5.79 -6.05
CA GLU A 77 19.89 -6.44 -4.97
C GLU A 77 20.56 -5.47 -3.98
N ASN A 78 20.86 -4.25 -4.41
CA ASN A 78 21.50 -3.21 -3.60
C ASN A 78 20.51 -2.15 -3.08
N ALA A 79 19.20 -2.44 -3.03
CA ALA A 79 18.21 -1.53 -2.48
C ALA A 79 18.45 -1.29 -0.97
N PRO A 80 18.41 -0.03 -0.47
CA PRO A 80 18.62 0.29 0.95
C PRO A 80 17.38 0.04 1.82
N TYR A 81 16.48 -0.83 1.38
CA TYR A 81 15.21 -1.21 2.00
C TYR A 81 14.88 -2.67 1.63
N ALA A 82 14.14 -3.36 2.48
CA ALA A 82 13.55 -4.64 2.13
C ALA A 82 12.06 -4.43 1.79
N LEU A 83 11.68 -4.84 0.58
CA LEU A 83 10.30 -4.89 0.14
C LEU A 83 10.01 -6.33 -0.25
N SER A 84 9.16 -7.01 0.53
CA SER A 84 8.72 -8.38 0.21
C SER A 84 7.31 -8.32 -0.37
N VAL A 85 7.17 -8.82 -1.60
CA VAL A 85 5.91 -8.86 -2.36
C VAL A 85 5.56 -10.32 -2.63
N ALA A 86 4.66 -10.89 -1.83
CA ALA A 86 4.19 -12.26 -1.93
C ALA A 86 2.91 -12.31 -2.77
N ASN A 87 3.08 -12.32 -4.09
CA ASN A 87 2.00 -12.42 -5.08
C ASN A 87 1.96 -13.82 -5.69
N ARG A 88 0.83 -14.51 -5.57
CA ARG A 88 0.64 -15.87 -6.15
C ARG A 88 -0.81 -16.11 -6.54
N LEU A 89 -1.00 -16.83 -7.65
CA LEU A 89 -2.29 -17.39 -8.02
C LEU A 89 -2.35 -18.83 -7.56
N TYR A 90 -3.47 -19.22 -6.97
CA TYR A 90 -3.77 -20.58 -6.55
C TYR A 90 -4.96 -21.09 -7.36
N GLY A 91 -4.73 -22.06 -8.22
CA GLY A 91 -5.75 -22.66 -9.08
C GLY A 91 -6.11 -24.07 -8.62
N GLU A 92 -7.39 -24.44 -8.76
CA GLU A 92 -7.86 -25.79 -8.47
C GLU A 92 -7.20 -26.82 -9.41
N GLN A 93 -6.68 -27.91 -8.84
CA GLN A 93 -5.84 -28.89 -9.55
C GLN A 93 -6.56 -29.67 -10.65
N SER A 94 -7.89 -29.67 -10.68
CA SER A 94 -8.65 -30.32 -11.76
C SER A 94 -8.58 -29.57 -13.10
N TYR A 95 -8.05 -28.34 -13.12
CA TYR A 95 -7.90 -27.53 -14.32
C TYR A 95 -6.55 -27.76 -15.00
N GLN A 96 -6.56 -27.76 -16.34
CA GLN A 96 -5.32 -27.71 -17.13
C GLN A 96 -4.92 -26.25 -17.37
N PHE A 97 -3.75 -25.84 -16.88
CA PHE A 97 -3.25 -24.48 -17.05
C PHE A 97 -2.48 -24.32 -18.38
N VAL A 98 -2.57 -23.13 -18.98
CA VAL A 98 -1.91 -22.79 -20.25
C VAL A 98 -0.43 -22.46 -20.01
N GLU A 99 0.48 -23.18 -20.67
CA GLU A 99 1.94 -22.99 -20.55
C GLU A 99 2.39 -21.55 -20.86
N ASP A 100 1.85 -20.91 -21.89
CA ASP A 100 2.18 -19.51 -22.23
C ASP A 100 1.81 -18.53 -21.10
N PHE A 101 0.75 -18.82 -20.33
CA PHE A 101 0.36 -18.03 -19.16
C PHE A 101 1.30 -18.27 -17.97
N LEU A 102 1.69 -19.52 -17.71
CA LEU A 102 2.69 -19.87 -16.69
C LEU A 102 4.06 -19.24 -17.01
N GLY A 103 4.48 -19.28 -18.27
CA GLY A 103 5.70 -18.61 -18.74
C GLY A 103 5.63 -17.09 -18.61
N SER A 104 4.48 -16.49 -18.96
CA SER A 104 4.28 -15.03 -18.91
C SER A 104 4.22 -14.48 -17.49
N THR A 105 3.51 -15.15 -16.56
CA THR A 105 3.47 -14.78 -15.14
C THR A 105 4.86 -14.81 -14.51
N LYS A 106 5.63 -15.88 -14.76
CA LYS A 106 7.01 -16.01 -14.29
C LYS A 106 7.94 -14.95 -14.87
N LYS A 107 7.85 -14.68 -16.17
CA LYS A 107 8.65 -13.68 -16.89
C LYS A 107 8.37 -12.25 -16.42
N HIS A 108 7.11 -11.85 -16.34
CA HIS A 108 6.74 -10.46 -16.09
C HIS A 108 6.69 -10.10 -14.61
N TYR A 109 6.27 -11.04 -13.75
CA TYR A 109 5.93 -10.78 -12.35
C TYR A 109 6.78 -11.57 -11.33
N ARG A 110 7.65 -12.49 -11.77
CA ARG A 110 8.38 -13.45 -10.92
C ARG A 110 7.47 -14.33 -10.05
N ALA A 111 6.17 -14.38 -10.37
CA ALA A 111 5.17 -15.18 -9.72
C ALA A 111 4.89 -16.46 -10.51
N GLU A 112 4.41 -17.48 -9.82
CA GLU A 112 3.98 -18.75 -10.40
C GLU A 112 2.50 -18.95 -10.04
N LEU A 113 1.75 -19.66 -10.89
CA LEU A 113 0.48 -20.24 -10.47
C LEU A 113 0.78 -21.58 -9.80
N GLU A 114 0.21 -21.79 -8.61
CA GLU A 114 0.31 -23.04 -7.88
C GLU A 114 -1.01 -23.82 -7.96
N SER A 115 -0.89 -25.09 -8.34
CA SER A 115 -2.02 -26.02 -8.46
C SER A 115 -2.29 -26.67 -7.10
N VAL A 116 -3.51 -26.54 -6.57
CA VAL A 116 -3.89 -27.02 -5.23
C VAL A 116 -5.24 -27.73 -5.24
N ASP A 117 -5.48 -28.57 -4.24
CA ASP A 117 -6.72 -29.33 -4.08
C ASP A 117 -7.67 -28.57 -3.14
N PHE A 118 -8.50 -27.67 -3.69
CA PHE A 118 -9.59 -27.07 -2.94
C PHE A 118 -10.76 -28.05 -2.80
N ARG A 119 -11.12 -28.76 -3.88
CA ARG A 119 -12.32 -29.62 -3.94
C ARG A 119 -12.35 -30.72 -2.86
N ALA A 120 -11.24 -31.40 -2.62
CA ALA A 120 -11.14 -32.47 -1.62
C ALA A 120 -10.30 -32.10 -0.38
N ALA A 121 -9.46 -31.04 -0.45
CA ALA A 121 -8.52 -30.70 0.63
C ALA A 121 -8.40 -29.19 0.94
N ALA A 122 -9.49 -28.40 0.80
CA ALA A 122 -9.52 -26.95 1.04
C ALA A 122 -8.73 -26.47 2.27
N GLU A 123 -8.90 -27.09 3.44
CA GLU A 123 -8.19 -26.71 4.67
C GLU A 123 -6.68 -26.97 4.61
N THR A 124 -6.25 -28.06 3.97
CA THR A 124 -4.82 -28.34 3.73
C THR A 124 -4.23 -27.32 2.76
N SER A 125 -4.96 -27.01 1.69
CA SER A 125 -4.59 -25.98 0.73
C SER A 125 -4.48 -24.61 1.41
N ARG A 126 -5.45 -24.23 2.25
CA ARG A 126 -5.43 -23.01 3.08
C ARG A 126 -4.19 -22.91 3.97
N SER A 127 -3.87 -24.00 4.68
CA SER A 127 -2.72 -24.07 5.59
C SER A 127 -1.39 -23.94 4.84
N ASN A 128 -1.28 -24.59 3.67
CA ASN A 128 -0.10 -24.48 2.80
C ASN A 128 0.08 -23.06 2.24
N ILE A 129 -1.01 -22.42 1.80
CA ILE A 129 -1.03 -21.02 1.34
C ILE A 129 -0.54 -20.08 2.47
N ASN A 130 -1.11 -20.18 3.67
CA ASN A 130 -0.71 -19.37 4.81
C ASN A 130 0.78 -19.58 5.17
N SER A 131 1.24 -20.83 5.17
CA SER A 131 2.65 -21.18 5.44
C SER A 131 3.60 -20.60 4.38
N TRP A 132 3.19 -20.57 3.11
CA TRP A 132 3.94 -19.93 2.03
C TRP A 132 4.01 -18.41 2.22
N VAL A 133 2.88 -17.76 2.49
CA VAL A 133 2.80 -16.31 2.75
C VAL A 133 3.65 -15.91 3.94
N GLU A 134 3.56 -16.64 5.05
CA GLU A 134 4.37 -16.40 6.24
C GLU A 134 5.86 -16.48 5.93
N LYS A 135 6.28 -17.49 5.14
CA LYS A 135 7.67 -17.64 4.71
C LYS A 135 8.14 -16.50 3.80
N GLN A 136 7.32 -16.05 2.83
CA GLN A 136 7.71 -14.93 1.95
C GLN A 136 7.81 -13.61 2.73
N THR A 137 6.98 -13.43 3.75
CA THR A 137 6.90 -12.18 4.53
C THR A 137 7.73 -12.20 5.82
N GLU A 138 8.74 -13.07 5.90
CA GLU A 138 9.65 -13.20 7.05
C GLU A 138 8.93 -13.38 8.42
N GLY A 139 7.76 -14.04 8.41
CA GLY A 139 6.93 -14.25 9.59
C GLY A 139 6.07 -13.06 10.00
N LYS A 140 6.11 -11.92 9.26
CA LYS A 140 5.36 -10.70 9.59
C LYS A 140 3.89 -10.78 9.19
N ILE A 141 3.51 -11.52 8.14
CA ILE A 141 2.11 -11.75 7.76
C ILE A 141 1.75 -13.23 7.98
N LYS A 142 0.98 -13.49 9.03
CA LYS A 142 0.41 -14.80 9.36
C LYS A 142 -1.08 -14.84 9.01
N ASP A 143 -1.61 -16.05 8.88
CA ASP A 143 -3.04 -16.34 8.75
C ASP A 143 -3.76 -15.41 7.75
N LEU A 144 -3.23 -15.33 6.53
CA LEU A 144 -3.82 -14.53 5.45
C LEU A 144 -5.24 -15.00 5.17
N LEU A 145 -5.40 -16.31 4.99
CA LEU A 145 -6.66 -16.99 4.78
C LEU A 145 -7.20 -17.56 6.11
N GLY A 146 -8.32 -17.01 6.56
CA GLY A 146 -9.17 -17.57 7.62
C GLY A 146 -10.01 -18.74 7.10
N SER A 147 -10.68 -19.43 8.01
CA SER A 147 -11.42 -20.69 7.76
C SER A 147 -12.37 -20.66 6.56
N ASP A 148 -12.97 -19.51 6.27
CA ASP A 148 -14.06 -19.39 5.30
C ASP A 148 -13.63 -18.68 3.99
N ASP A 149 -12.36 -18.30 3.84
CA ASP A 149 -11.86 -17.63 2.63
C ASP A 149 -11.64 -18.60 1.44
N VAL A 150 -11.54 -19.91 1.70
CA VAL A 150 -11.42 -20.95 0.67
C VAL A 150 -12.26 -22.17 1.02
N THR A 151 -12.93 -22.76 0.04
CA THR A 151 -13.87 -23.88 0.20
C THR A 151 -13.72 -24.88 -0.95
N GLY A 152 -14.46 -25.99 -0.92
CA GLY A 152 -14.52 -26.93 -2.05
C GLY A 152 -15.03 -26.33 -3.37
N ASP A 153 -15.67 -25.15 -3.31
CA ASP A 153 -16.16 -24.41 -4.47
C ASP A 153 -15.16 -23.38 -5.02
N THR A 154 -14.03 -23.19 -4.35
CA THR A 154 -12.93 -22.36 -4.86
C THR A 154 -12.36 -22.96 -6.18
N ARG A 155 -12.03 -22.08 -7.12
CA ARG A 155 -11.49 -22.41 -8.46
C ARG A 155 -10.19 -21.66 -8.75
N LEU A 156 -10.15 -20.36 -8.44
CA LEU A 156 -8.96 -19.51 -8.58
C LEU A 156 -8.96 -18.47 -7.46
N VAL A 157 -7.86 -18.35 -6.71
CA VAL A 157 -7.67 -17.29 -5.71
C VAL A 157 -6.38 -16.54 -5.98
N LEU A 158 -6.46 -15.22 -5.96
CA LEU A 158 -5.29 -14.35 -5.98
C LEU A 158 -4.89 -13.99 -4.55
N VAL A 159 -3.72 -14.44 -4.15
CA VAL A 159 -3.09 -14.12 -2.87
C VAL A 159 -2.10 -12.98 -3.06
N ASN A 160 -2.28 -11.93 -2.25
CA ASN A 160 -1.43 -10.76 -2.26
C ASN A 160 -1.07 -10.35 -0.83
N ALA A 161 0.15 -10.66 -0.40
CA ALA A 161 0.67 -10.19 0.88
C ALA A 161 1.93 -9.35 0.65
N ILE A 162 2.06 -8.23 1.36
CA ILE A 162 3.18 -7.31 1.16
C ILE A 162 3.65 -6.68 2.47
N TYR A 163 4.97 -6.72 2.64
CA TYR A 163 5.69 -6.21 3.79
C TYR A 163 6.77 -5.22 3.33
N PHE A 164 6.92 -4.12 4.06
CA PHE A 164 7.96 -3.13 3.83
C PHE A 164 8.79 -2.89 5.09
N LYS A 165 10.10 -2.75 4.89
CA LYS A 165 11.13 -2.47 5.89
C LYS A 165 12.13 -1.48 5.31
N GLY A 166 12.42 -0.39 6.01
CA GLY A 166 13.31 0.65 5.50
C GLY A 166 13.66 1.68 6.56
N ASN A 167 14.93 2.03 6.66
CA ASN A 167 15.40 2.98 7.67
C ASN A 167 15.14 4.43 7.24
N TRP A 168 14.80 5.32 8.18
CA TRP A 168 14.72 6.75 7.89
C TRP A 168 16.09 7.29 7.46
N ASN A 169 16.12 8.24 6.52
CA ASN A 169 17.34 8.98 6.20
C ASN A 169 17.80 9.81 7.41
N GLU A 170 16.85 10.37 8.17
CA GLU A 170 17.06 11.13 9.40
C GLU A 170 16.29 10.43 10.53
N GLN A 171 16.98 9.54 11.26
CA GLN A 171 16.36 8.76 12.33
C GLN A 171 15.91 9.62 13.52
N PHE A 172 14.80 9.23 14.12
CA PHE A 172 14.40 9.78 15.42
C PHE A 172 15.32 9.19 16.50
N LYS A 173 15.44 9.90 17.62
CA LYS A 173 16.19 9.39 18.79
C LYS A 173 15.21 8.79 19.77
N GLU A 174 15.40 7.53 20.16
CA GLU A 174 14.52 6.86 21.13
C GLU A 174 14.35 7.66 22.43
N ASN A 175 15.40 8.33 22.90
CA ASN A 175 15.36 9.18 24.09
C ASN A 175 14.61 10.51 23.90
N ALA A 176 14.20 10.85 22.68
CA ALA A 176 13.30 11.95 22.35
C ALA A 176 11.84 11.49 22.20
N THR A 177 11.58 10.18 22.15
CA THR A 177 10.21 9.62 22.16
C THR A 177 9.59 9.76 23.55
N ARG A 178 8.34 10.24 23.60
CA ARG A 178 7.62 10.54 24.84
C ARG A 178 6.17 10.10 24.73
N ASP A 179 5.53 9.89 25.88
CA ASP A 179 4.08 9.76 25.93
C ASP A 179 3.43 11.09 25.54
N ALA A 180 2.45 11.03 24.63
CA ALA A 180 1.64 12.16 24.21
C ALA A 180 0.18 11.73 24.02
N THR A 181 -0.70 12.71 23.88
CA THR A 181 -2.11 12.49 23.53
C THR A 181 -2.25 12.43 22.01
N PHE A 182 -3.04 11.48 21.50
CA PHE A 182 -3.51 11.45 20.12
C PHE A 182 -5.04 11.66 20.12
N HIS A 183 -5.50 12.72 19.47
CA HIS A 183 -6.89 13.13 19.37
C HIS A 183 -7.59 12.41 18.22
N ILE A 184 -8.30 11.32 18.50
CA ILE A 184 -9.07 10.54 17.52
C ILE A 184 -10.21 11.39 16.92
N SER A 185 -10.81 12.25 17.73
CA SER A 185 -11.81 13.25 17.35
C SER A 185 -11.75 14.44 18.29
N LYS A 186 -12.57 15.48 18.05
CA LYS A 186 -12.70 16.64 18.97
C LYS A 186 -12.94 16.28 20.44
N ASN A 187 -13.58 15.14 20.69
CA ASN A 187 -14.07 14.72 22.01
C ASN A 187 -13.42 13.42 22.51
N SER A 188 -12.51 12.80 21.75
CA SER A 188 -11.93 11.49 22.06
C SER A 188 -10.42 11.49 21.82
N SER A 189 -9.67 10.84 22.72
CA SER A 189 -8.23 10.71 22.60
C SER A 189 -7.69 9.45 23.27
N LYS A 190 -6.55 8.96 22.77
CA LYS A 190 -5.78 7.84 23.34
C LYS A 190 -4.32 8.28 23.58
N PRO A 191 -3.57 7.66 24.50
CA PRO A 191 -2.14 7.88 24.62
C PRO A 191 -1.37 7.23 23.45
N VAL A 192 -0.27 7.84 23.03
CA VAL A 192 0.67 7.30 22.03
C VAL A 192 2.13 7.54 22.46
N LYS A 193 3.05 6.73 21.93
CA LYS A 193 4.49 7.05 21.94
C LYS A 193 4.78 7.98 20.76
N MET A 194 4.88 9.28 21.04
CA MET A 194 5.22 10.31 20.04
C MET A 194 6.74 10.40 19.90
N MET A 195 7.25 10.05 18.72
CA MET A 195 8.65 10.22 18.34
C MET A 195 8.88 11.68 17.96
N ASN A 196 9.98 12.28 18.42
CA ASN A 196 10.27 13.70 18.19
C ASN A 196 11.64 13.92 17.58
N GLN A 197 11.71 14.80 16.57
CA GLN A 197 12.99 15.33 16.08
C GLN A 197 12.84 16.76 15.53
N THR A 198 13.98 17.42 15.30
CA THR A 198 14.04 18.66 14.52
C THR A 198 15.15 18.52 13.50
N SER A 199 14.79 18.53 12.22
CA SER A 199 15.74 18.42 11.11
C SER A 199 15.16 19.13 9.88
N LYS A 200 15.83 19.02 8.74
CA LYS A 200 15.36 19.56 7.47
C LYS A 200 14.60 18.53 6.66
N PHE A 201 13.37 18.88 6.26
CA PHE A 201 12.51 18.01 5.47
C PHE A 201 11.81 18.80 4.36
N PRO A 202 11.51 18.17 3.20
CA PRO A 202 10.59 18.74 2.23
C PRO A 202 9.20 18.85 2.86
N PHE A 203 8.67 20.06 2.89
CA PHE A 203 7.41 20.41 3.53
C PHE A 203 6.64 21.44 2.70
N VAL A 204 5.31 21.38 2.76
CA VAL A 204 4.42 22.40 2.18
C VAL A 204 3.14 22.52 3.01
N PHE A 205 2.56 23.72 3.05
CA PHE A 205 1.20 23.94 3.52
C PHE A 205 0.25 24.14 2.33
N ILE A 206 -0.83 23.36 2.29
CA ILE A 206 -1.86 23.37 1.26
C ILE A 206 -3.08 24.14 1.78
N SER A 207 -3.22 25.39 1.35
CA SER A 207 -4.27 26.30 1.83
C SER A 207 -5.69 25.83 1.50
N GLU A 208 -5.91 25.23 0.34
CA GLU A 208 -7.23 24.74 -0.09
C GLU A 208 -7.77 23.65 0.85
N ALA A 209 -6.90 22.70 1.21
CA ALA A 209 -7.22 21.60 2.11
C ALA A 209 -7.10 21.96 3.60
N ASN A 210 -6.50 23.11 3.94
CA ASN A 210 -6.04 23.46 5.30
C ASN A 210 -5.16 22.35 5.92
N CYS A 211 -4.19 21.87 5.13
CA CYS A 211 -3.40 20.66 5.43
C CYS A 211 -1.90 20.91 5.26
N GLN A 212 -1.08 20.37 6.16
CA GLN A 212 0.37 20.28 6.02
C GLN A 212 0.75 18.96 5.34
N VAL A 213 1.74 19.00 4.45
CA VAL A 213 2.33 17.80 3.85
C VAL A 213 3.82 17.75 4.16
N LEU A 214 4.23 16.69 4.86
CA LEU A 214 5.63 16.41 5.21
C LEU A 214 6.13 15.21 4.41
N GLN A 215 7.35 15.31 3.85
CA GLN A 215 8.06 14.18 3.27
C GLN A 215 9.19 13.73 4.21
N LEU A 216 9.13 12.48 4.66
CA LEU A 216 10.20 11.80 5.40
C LEU A 216 10.89 10.79 4.46
N PRO A 217 12.11 11.09 3.96
CA PRO A 217 12.85 10.17 3.10
C PRO A 217 13.38 8.97 3.88
N TYR A 218 13.38 7.80 3.25
CA TYR A 218 14.14 6.64 3.70
C TYR A 218 15.60 6.72 3.21
N VAL A 219 16.49 5.87 3.75
CA VAL A 219 17.90 5.77 3.32
C VAL A 219 18.00 5.61 1.80
N GLY A 220 18.97 6.30 1.19
CA GLY A 220 19.14 6.38 -0.27
C GLY A 220 18.12 7.26 -0.99
N LYS A 221 17.04 7.70 -0.32
CA LYS A 221 16.00 8.61 -0.83
C LYS A 221 15.23 8.12 -2.06
N GLU A 222 15.39 6.85 -2.45
CA GLU A 222 14.55 6.20 -3.47
C GLU A 222 13.09 6.09 -3.00
N LEU A 223 12.87 5.87 -1.70
CA LEU A 223 11.54 5.85 -1.07
C LEU A 223 11.37 7.05 -0.13
N SER A 224 10.13 7.50 0.04
CA SER A 224 9.73 8.43 1.10
C SER A 224 8.36 8.10 1.64
N MET A 225 8.13 8.33 2.93
CA MET A 225 6.79 8.50 3.47
C MET A 225 6.35 9.96 3.25
N LEU A 226 5.17 10.15 2.71
CA LEU A 226 4.45 11.43 2.62
C LEU A 226 3.33 11.38 3.65
N ILE A 227 3.20 12.41 4.47
CA ILE A 227 2.17 12.49 5.52
C ILE A 227 1.36 13.77 5.29
N PHE A 228 0.05 13.60 5.14
CA PHE A 228 -0.94 14.67 4.96
C PHE A 228 -1.73 14.82 6.25
N LEU A 229 -1.46 15.89 6.97
CA LEU A 229 -2.02 16.20 8.28
C LEU A 229 -2.91 17.45 8.13
N PRO A 230 -4.23 17.37 8.34
CA PRO A 230 -5.06 18.56 8.52
C PRO A 230 -4.46 19.47 9.60
N ASN A 231 -4.66 20.79 9.54
CA ASN A 231 -4.17 21.66 10.62
C ASN A 231 -4.89 21.41 11.95
N GLN A 232 -6.17 21.03 11.89
CA GLN A 232 -7.07 20.79 13.01
C GLN A 232 -8.18 19.81 12.61
N ILE A 233 -8.80 19.15 13.59
CA ILE A 233 -10.05 18.41 13.41
C ILE A 233 -11.20 19.41 13.24
N GLU A 234 -11.57 19.73 11.99
CA GLU A 234 -12.64 20.70 11.69
C GLU A 234 -14.05 20.08 11.69
N ASP A 235 -14.20 18.82 11.31
CA ASP A 235 -15.49 18.10 11.21
C ASP A 235 -15.92 17.45 12.55
N SER A 236 -16.93 16.58 12.51
CA SER A 236 -17.42 15.84 13.70
C SER A 236 -16.80 14.45 13.86
N THR A 237 -15.93 14.04 12.95
CA THR A 237 -15.33 12.70 12.89
C THR A 237 -13.83 12.79 13.13
N THR A 238 -13.01 12.71 12.08
CA THR A 238 -11.55 12.55 12.12
C THR A 238 -10.78 13.82 11.74
N GLY A 239 -11.44 14.83 11.14
CA GLY A 239 -10.80 15.98 10.51
C GLY A 239 -10.38 15.73 9.06
N LEU A 240 -10.51 14.51 8.55
CA LEU A 240 -10.02 14.10 7.24
C LEU A 240 -11.02 14.33 6.11
N GLU A 241 -12.31 14.55 6.39
CA GLU A 241 -13.35 14.52 5.37
C GLU A 241 -13.09 15.49 4.21
N LYS A 242 -12.60 16.69 4.51
CA LYS A 242 -12.27 17.71 3.51
C LYS A 242 -11.05 17.32 2.67
N LEU A 243 -10.02 16.74 3.31
CA LEU A 243 -8.82 16.25 2.65
C LEU A 243 -9.15 15.09 1.71
N GLU A 244 -9.89 14.08 2.17
CA GLU A 244 -10.31 12.92 1.37
C GLU A 244 -11.13 13.32 0.14
N LYS A 245 -12.05 14.28 0.29
CA LYS A 245 -12.86 14.83 -0.81
C LYS A 245 -12.02 15.57 -1.86
N LEU A 246 -10.96 16.28 -1.44
CA LEU A 246 -10.05 17.00 -2.33
C LEU A 246 -8.90 16.14 -2.87
N LEU A 247 -8.70 14.92 -2.37
CA LEU A 247 -7.60 14.05 -2.77
C LEU A 247 -7.87 13.40 -4.14
N THR A 248 -7.62 14.14 -5.22
CA THR A 248 -7.61 13.67 -6.62
C THR A 248 -6.19 13.32 -7.08
N TYR A 249 -6.06 12.66 -8.23
CA TYR A 249 -4.75 12.39 -8.84
C TYR A 249 -3.97 13.69 -9.05
N ASP A 250 -4.58 14.68 -9.71
CA ASP A 250 -3.90 15.94 -10.05
C ASP A 250 -3.49 16.71 -8.79
N ASN A 251 -4.36 16.77 -7.77
CA ASN A 251 -4.04 17.40 -6.49
C ASN A 251 -2.91 16.66 -5.76
N PHE A 252 -2.95 15.33 -5.66
CA PHE A 252 -1.86 14.56 -5.06
C PHE A 252 -0.52 14.80 -5.77
N MET A 253 -0.52 14.87 -7.10
CA MET A 253 0.69 15.10 -7.89
C MET A 253 1.21 16.54 -7.78
N GLU A 254 0.33 17.54 -7.68
CA GLU A 254 0.66 18.95 -7.50
C GLU A 254 1.23 19.23 -6.09
N TRP A 255 0.53 18.74 -5.06
CA TRP A 255 0.88 18.91 -3.65
C TRP A 255 2.19 18.21 -3.28
N THR A 256 2.52 17.09 -3.95
CA THR A 256 3.73 16.29 -3.67
C THR A 256 4.87 16.50 -4.69
N ARG A 257 4.76 17.51 -5.55
CA ARG A 257 5.79 17.86 -6.54
C ARG A 257 7.04 18.46 -5.86
N PRO A 258 8.28 18.10 -6.27
CA PRO A 258 9.51 18.60 -5.65
C PRO A 258 9.66 20.12 -5.64
N GLU A 259 9.20 20.81 -6.70
CA GLU A 259 9.23 22.28 -6.77
C GLU A 259 8.27 22.94 -5.77
N THR A 260 7.25 22.21 -5.32
CA THR A 260 6.24 22.64 -4.34
C THR A 260 6.72 22.36 -2.90
N MET A 261 7.29 21.17 -2.64
CA MET A 261 7.78 20.74 -1.32
C MET A 261 9.19 21.27 -1.03
N LYS A 262 9.29 22.37 -0.28
CA LYS A 262 10.58 23.02 0.01
C LYS A 262 11.25 22.39 1.23
N GLU A 263 12.57 22.19 1.14
CA GLU A 263 13.36 21.74 2.28
C GLU A 263 13.51 22.87 3.31
N VAL A 264 12.82 22.73 4.44
CA VAL A 264 12.82 23.69 5.56
C VAL A 264 13.07 22.96 6.88
N GLU A 265 13.43 23.72 7.92
CA GLU A 265 13.62 23.17 9.27
C GLU A 265 12.25 22.94 9.92
N VAL A 266 11.95 21.69 10.26
CA VAL A 266 10.66 21.27 10.82
C VAL A 266 10.90 20.57 12.16
N GLN A 267 10.15 20.97 13.20
CA GLN A 267 9.95 20.18 14.40
C GLN A 267 8.86 19.14 14.10
N VAL A 268 9.26 17.86 14.05
CA VAL A 268 8.40 16.73 13.70
C VAL A 268 8.05 15.95 14.96
N GLY A 269 6.76 15.82 15.23
CA GLY A 269 6.17 14.79 16.09
C GLY A 269 5.43 13.76 15.25
N LEU A 270 5.78 12.49 15.38
CA LEU A 270 5.13 11.37 14.67
C LEU A 270 4.86 10.21 15.66
N PRO A 271 3.64 9.68 15.78
CA PRO A 271 3.41 8.50 16.62
C PRO A 271 4.21 7.30 16.09
N ARG A 272 4.78 6.52 17.01
CA ARG A 272 5.19 5.15 16.74
C ARG A 272 3.92 4.31 16.58
N PHE A 273 3.77 3.59 15.47
CA PHE A 273 2.60 2.75 15.22
C PHE A 273 2.92 1.49 14.43
N LYS A 274 2.03 0.51 14.50
CA LYS A 274 1.97 -0.64 13.61
C LYS A 274 0.56 -0.67 13.00
N MET A 275 0.44 -1.12 11.75
CA MET A 275 -0.84 -1.42 11.10
C MET A 275 -0.72 -2.73 10.33
N GLU A 276 -1.70 -3.60 10.48
CA GLU A 276 -1.78 -4.89 9.80
C GLU A 276 -3.23 -5.10 9.34
N GLU A 277 -3.50 -4.76 8.08
CA GLU A 277 -4.86 -4.68 7.53
C GLU A 277 -5.08 -5.73 6.45
N LYS A 278 -6.26 -6.38 6.48
CA LYS A 278 -6.68 -7.38 5.52
C LYS A 278 -7.90 -6.87 4.74
N CYS A 279 -7.82 -6.91 3.42
CA CYS A 279 -8.92 -6.56 2.52
C CYS A 279 -9.34 -7.80 1.72
N ASN A 280 -10.59 -8.24 1.89
CA ASN A 280 -11.26 -9.09 0.90
C ASN A 280 -11.70 -8.17 -0.25
N MET A 281 -11.10 -8.35 -1.42
CA MET A 281 -11.20 -7.37 -2.51
C MET A 281 -12.37 -7.64 -3.45
N LYS A 282 -12.99 -8.83 -3.42
CA LYS A 282 -14.04 -9.25 -4.36
C LYS A 282 -15.17 -8.23 -4.50
N ASN A 283 -15.87 -7.95 -3.41
CA ASN A 283 -17.02 -7.03 -3.42
C ASN A 283 -16.62 -5.60 -3.80
N ILE A 284 -15.41 -5.19 -3.41
CA ILE A 284 -14.85 -3.87 -3.73
C ILE A 284 -14.61 -3.75 -5.24
N LEU A 285 -13.91 -4.72 -5.84
CA LEU A 285 -13.59 -4.74 -7.27
C LEU A 285 -14.83 -4.87 -8.15
N VAL A 286 -15.82 -5.68 -7.74
CA VAL A 286 -17.15 -5.73 -8.38
C VAL A 286 -17.82 -4.35 -8.34
N SER A 287 -17.78 -3.64 -7.21
CA SER A 287 -18.32 -2.27 -7.09
C SER A 287 -17.54 -1.21 -7.89
N MET A 288 -16.34 -1.56 -8.38
CA MET A 288 -15.48 -0.73 -9.22
C MET A 288 -15.56 -1.10 -10.71
N GLY A 289 -16.39 -2.09 -11.09
CA GLY A 289 -16.67 -2.47 -12.48
C GLY A 289 -16.06 -3.79 -12.95
N MET A 290 -15.22 -4.44 -12.14
CA MET A 290 -14.67 -5.77 -12.43
C MET A 290 -15.69 -6.84 -11.99
N VAL A 291 -16.72 -7.06 -12.81
CA VAL A 291 -17.86 -7.93 -12.49
C VAL A 291 -17.66 -9.35 -13.04
N ASP A 292 -17.35 -9.48 -14.33
CA ASP A 292 -17.34 -10.75 -15.06
C ASP A 292 -16.29 -11.71 -14.49
N ALA A 293 -15.14 -11.18 -14.07
CA ALA A 293 -14.06 -11.96 -13.47
C ALA A 293 -14.51 -12.81 -12.27
N PHE A 294 -15.52 -12.36 -11.51
CA PHE A 294 -16.03 -13.04 -10.33
C PHE A 294 -17.34 -13.82 -10.58
N ASN A 295 -17.75 -13.96 -11.85
CA ASN A 295 -19.00 -14.58 -12.27
C ASN A 295 -18.73 -15.81 -13.15
N GLU A 296 -19.00 -17.00 -12.62
CA GLU A 296 -18.80 -18.31 -13.26
C GLU A 296 -19.40 -18.43 -14.69
N ALA A 297 -20.48 -17.71 -14.99
CA ALA A 297 -21.15 -17.79 -16.29
C ALA A 297 -20.69 -16.71 -17.30
N ALA A 298 -19.92 -15.71 -16.86
CA ALA A 298 -19.48 -14.57 -17.69
C ALA A 298 -17.96 -14.40 -17.76
N SER A 299 -17.21 -15.01 -16.84
CA SER A 299 -15.75 -14.97 -16.81
C SER A 299 -15.14 -15.62 -18.04
N ASP A 300 -14.27 -14.90 -18.74
CA ASP A 300 -13.44 -15.44 -19.81
C ASP A 300 -11.98 -15.45 -19.36
N PHE A 301 -11.58 -16.59 -18.79
CA PHE A 301 -10.21 -16.92 -18.42
C PHE A 301 -9.64 -18.05 -19.29
N SER A 302 -10.07 -18.11 -20.56
CA SER A 302 -9.58 -19.05 -21.57
C SER A 302 -8.07 -18.99 -21.78
N GLY A 303 -7.42 -17.86 -21.45
CA GLY A 303 -5.97 -17.72 -21.44
C GLY A 303 -5.27 -18.31 -20.21
N ILE A 304 -5.99 -18.63 -19.12
CA ILE A 304 -5.48 -19.36 -17.95
C ILE A 304 -5.75 -20.86 -18.09
N SER A 305 -6.97 -21.25 -18.47
CA SER A 305 -7.39 -22.65 -18.66
C SER A 305 -8.27 -22.79 -19.91
N PRO A 306 -7.96 -23.70 -20.86
CA PRO A 306 -8.69 -23.82 -22.13
C PRO A 306 -10.16 -24.24 -22.00
N ALA A 307 -10.56 -24.86 -20.89
CA ALA A 307 -11.92 -25.31 -20.66
C ALA A 307 -12.92 -24.16 -20.45
N ASN A 308 -12.42 -22.95 -20.12
CA ASN A 308 -13.18 -21.71 -19.95
C ASN A 308 -14.37 -21.79 -18.96
N ASP A 309 -14.22 -22.64 -17.95
CA ASP A 309 -15.08 -22.82 -16.77
C ASP A 309 -14.36 -22.37 -15.48
N LEU A 310 -13.34 -21.51 -15.62
CA LEU A 310 -12.56 -20.94 -14.54
C LEU A 310 -13.04 -19.51 -14.26
N PHE A 311 -13.25 -19.16 -13.00
CA PHE A 311 -13.56 -17.81 -12.53
C PHE A 311 -12.73 -17.45 -11.31
N LEU A 312 -12.53 -16.15 -11.06
CA LEU A 312 -11.83 -15.66 -9.87
C LEU A 312 -12.77 -15.79 -8.67
N SER A 313 -12.48 -16.74 -7.79
CA SER A 313 -13.30 -17.01 -6.60
C SER A 313 -13.16 -15.89 -5.59
N ASP A 314 -11.91 -15.44 -5.32
CA ASP A 314 -11.60 -14.31 -4.46
C ASP A 314 -10.22 -13.68 -4.76
N VAL A 315 -9.99 -12.47 -4.23
CA VAL A 315 -8.73 -11.75 -4.20
C VAL A 315 -8.49 -11.29 -2.77
N VAL A 316 -7.51 -11.89 -2.09
CA VAL A 316 -7.20 -11.58 -0.69
C VAL A 316 -5.92 -10.75 -0.62
N HIS A 317 -6.06 -9.53 -0.11
CA HIS A 317 -4.94 -8.63 0.16
C HIS A 317 -4.67 -8.51 1.66
N LYS A 318 -3.40 -8.51 2.08
CA LYS A 318 -3.00 -8.12 3.44
C LYS A 318 -1.69 -7.33 3.39
N ALA A 319 -1.67 -6.20 4.08
CA ALA A 319 -0.51 -5.31 4.13
C ALA A 319 -0.08 -5.07 5.57
N PHE A 320 1.24 -5.01 5.79
CA PHE A 320 1.84 -4.75 7.10
C PHE A 320 2.79 -3.56 7.01
N VAL A 321 2.69 -2.63 7.95
CA VAL A 321 3.69 -1.59 8.20
C VAL A 321 3.94 -1.39 9.68
N GLU A 322 5.18 -1.07 10.02
CA GLU A 322 5.63 -0.71 11.36
C GLU A 322 6.47 0.56 11.25
N VAL A 323 6.18 1.55 12.10
CA VAL A 323 6.78 2.88 12.07
C VAL A 323 7.39 3.14 13.44
N ASN A 324 8.72 3.22 13.47
CA ASN A 324 9.53 3.43 14.67
C ASN A 324 10.67 4.42 14.41
N GLU A 325 11.52 4.61 15.42
CA GLU A 325 12.55 5.64 15.43
C GLU A 325 13.66 5.42 14.40
N GLU A 326 13.97 4.16 14.10
CA GLU A 326 14.98 3.77 13.11
C GLU A 326 14.45 3.91 11.67
N GLY A 327 13.12 3.84 11.52
CA GLY A 327 12.40 3.70 10.25
C GLY A 327 11.32 2.64 10.41
N THR A 328 11.52 1.56 9.68
CA THR A 328 10.92 0.26 9.91
C THR A 328 12.11 -0.70 10.03
N GLU A 329 12.65 -0.85 11.26
CA GLU A 329 13.81 -1.68 11.72
C GLU A 329 14.94 -2.00 10.70
N ALA A 330 16.25 -1.77 10.87
CA ALA A 330 17.09 -1.22 11.96
C ALA A 330 18.51 -0.94 11.36
N SER A 331 19.52 -0.28 11.96
CA SER A 331 19.69 0.28 13.30
C SER A 331 20.81 1.34 13.36
N ALA A 332 20.92 2.01 14.52
CA ALA A 332 22.12 2.59 15.16
C ALA A 332 23.07 3.60 14.44
N ALA A 333 22.83 4.89 14.74
CA ALA A 333 23.69 5.73 15.61
C ALA A 333 24.71 6.78 15.05
N THR A 334 24.72 7.91 15.77
CA THR A 334 25.59 9.13 15.78
C THR A 334 25.13 10.30 14.89
N GLY A 335 25.24 11.58 15.28
CA GLY A 335 25.78 12.21 16.51
C GLY A 335 25.10 13.57 16.80
N ALA A 336 25.61 14.36 17.75
CA ALA A 336 25.00 15.64 18.16
C ALA A 336 25.83 16.86 17.73
N VAL A 337 25.17 17.96 17.32
CA VAL A 337 25.80 19.28 17.12
C VAL A 337 24.90 20.39 17.70
N PHE A 338 25.52 21.43 18.26
CA PHE A 338 24.87 22.54 18.98
C PHE A 338 24.57 23.77 18.09
N LYS A 339 23.42 24.40 18.36
CA LYS A 339 23.07 25.85 18.32
C LYS A 339 23.64 26.76 17.22
N PHE A 340 22.75 27.55 16.62
CA PHE A 340 22.92 29.02 16.53
C PHE A 340 21.58 29.76 16.75
N ARG A 341 21.62 30.91 17.43
CA ARG A 341 20.44 31.78 17.65
C ARG A 341 20.35 32.86 16.57
N CYS A 342 19.57 32.59 15.53
CA CYS A 342 18.73 33.59 14.86
C CYS A 342 17.32 33.01 14.81
N ALA A 343 16.28 33.83 14.84
CA ALA A 343 14.90 33.35 14.72
C ALA A 343 14.59 32.94 13.27
N ARG A 344 15.18 31.83 12.82
CA ARG A 344 14.61 31.06 11.72
C ARG A 344 13.26 30.56 12.21
N ARG A 345 12.24 30.74 11.37
CA ARG A 345 10.92 30.19 11.60
C ARG A 345 11.02 28.68 11.36
N THR A 346 11.23 27.92 12.43
CA THR A 346 11.08 26.47 12.43
C THR A 346 9.59 26.18 12.28
N GLU A 347 9.20 25.42 11.27
CA GLU A 347 7.80 24.99 11.12
C GLU A 347 7.51 23.82 12.06
N THR A 348 6.26 23.65 12.47
CA THR A 348 5.84 22.57 13.38
C THR A 348 4.88 21.63 12.66
N PHE A 349 5.19 20.34 12.70
CA PHE A 349 4.35 19.26 12.17
C PHE A 349 4.23 18.19 13.26
N VAL A 350 3.07 18.10 13.93
CA VAL A 350 2.85 17.14 15.01
C VAL A 350 1.61 16.33 14.65
N ALA A 351 1.82 15.08 14.27
CA ALA A 351 0.76 14.16 13.84
C ALA A 351 0.04 13.54 15.07
N ASP A 352 -0.54 14.39 15.91
CA ASP A 352 -1.28 14.04 17.12
C ASP A 352 -2.79 13.85 16.90
N HIS A 353 -3.24 13.75 15.65
CA HIS A 353 -4.62 13.52 15.26
C HIS A 353 -4.66 12.89 13.85
N PRO A 354 -5.83 12.44 13.33
CA PRO A 354 -5.89 11.63 12.12
C PRO A 354 -5.20 12.24 10.90
N PHE A 355 -4.42 11.40 10.21
CA PHE A 355 -3.66 11.76 9.02
C PHE A 355 -3.74 10.68 7.93
N LEU A 356 -3.50 11.10 6.68
CA LEU A 356 -3.25 10.16 5.58
C LEU A 356 -1.74 10.04 5.38
N PHE A 357 -1.27 8.85 5.02
CA PHE A 357 0.14 8.63 4.69
C PHE A 357 0.31 7.74 3.47
N PHE A 358 1.41 7.98 2.74
CA PHE A 358 1.72 7.27 1.50
C PHE A 358 3.22 6.97 1.45
N ILE A 359 3.60 5.72 1.20
CA ILE A 359 4.98 5.36 0.91
C ILE A 359 5.15 5.36 -0.62
N ARG A 360 5.99 6.26 -1.14
CA ARG A 360 6.16 6.52 -2.57
C ARG A 360 7.57 6.14 -3.02
N HIS A 361 7.68 5.44 -4.15
CA HIS A 361 8.94 5.31 -4.89
C HIS A 361 9.19 6.58 -5.69
N ASN A 362 10.12 7.42 -5.24
CA ASN A 362 10.35 8.76 -5.77
C ASN A 362 10.76 8.79 -7.26
N PRO A 363 11.64 7.91 -7.78
CA PRO A 363 11.99 7.87 -9.21
C PRO A 363 10.77 7.63 -10.13
N SER A 364 9.97 6.60 -9.85
CA SER A 364 8.80 6.26 -10.68
C SER A 364 7.52 7.01 -10.29
N ARG A 365 7.54 7.71 -9.15
CA ARG A 365 6.41 8.37 -8.46
C ARG A 365 5.23 7.48 -8.08
N ASN A 366 5.37 6.16 -8.20
CA ASN A 366 4.33 5.22 -7.78
C ASN A 366 4.12 5.23 -6.26
N ILE A 367 2.86 5.20 -5.86
CA ILE A 367 2.47 4.87 -4.49
C ILE A 367 2.65 3.35 -4.32
N LEU A 368 3.49 2.96 -3.36
CA LEU A 368 3.68 1.57 -2.96
C LEU A 368 2.69 1.19 -1.86
N PHE A 369 2.45 2.09 -0.90
CA PHE A 369 1.48 1.90 0.17
C PHE A 369 0.69 3.17 0.41
N ALA A 370 -0.58 3.03 0.78
CA ALA A 370 -1.46 4.11 1.18
C ALA A 370 -2.15 3.73 2.49
N GLY A 371 -2.35 4.70 3.37
CA GLY A 371 -3.07 4.48 4.61
C GLY A 371 -3.69 5.71 5.21
N ARG A 372 -4.64 5.47 6.11
CA ARG A 372 -5.28 6.42 6.99
C ARG A 372 -5.08 5.93 8.42
N TYR A 373 -4.47 6.77 9.25
CA TYR A 373 -4.26 6.51 10.67
C TYR A 373 -5.23 7.37 11.47
N CYS A 374 -6.31 6.77 11.96
CA CYS A 374 -7.37 7.45 12.72
C CYS A 374 -7.31 7.18 14.22
N SER A 375 -6.76 6.03 14.64
CA SER A 375 -6.60 5.68 16.05
C SER A 375 -5.37 4.79 16.25
N PRO A 376 -4.61 4.97 17.34
CA PRO A 376 -3.75 3.90 17.83
C PRO A 376 -4.61 2.70 18.28
N GLU A 377 -4.02 1.51 18.20
CA GLU A 377 -4.57 0.28 18.78
C GLU A 377 -4.73 0.42 20.31
#